data_AF-A0A7W0UX33-F1
#
_entry.id   AF-A0A7W0UX33-F1
#
_cell.length_a   1.000
_cell.length_b   1.000
_cell.length_c   1.000
_cell.angle_alpha   90.00
_cell.angle_beta   90.00
_cell.angle_gamma   90.00
#
_symmetry.space_group_name_H-M   'P 1'
#
loop_
_entity.id
_entity.type
_entity.pdbx_description
1 polymer ?
#
loop_
_entity_poly.entity_id
_entity_poly.type
_entity_poly.pdbx_seq_one_letter_code
_entity_poly.pdbx_strand_id
1 'polypeptide(L)' 'WNIVAWFKRLCLPQHCHTQTVKTLRHRVLKVAGKIVHQSRQLFLVLSEEYRFRDLWSFAFNKLGRLVLHSP' A
#
# COMPACT_ATOMS: atom_id res chain seq x y z
N TRP A 1 16.19 9.90 -4.98
CA TRP A 1 15.36 8.77 -5.48
C TRP A 1 13.98 8.76 -4.81
N ASN A 2 12.91 8.52 -5.57
CA ASN A 2 11.53 8.61 -5.07
C ASN A 2 11.03 7.23 -4.61
N ILE A 3 11.01 6.98 -3.29
CA ILE A 3 10.49 5.77 -2.64
C ILE A 3 9.09 5.40 -3.17
N VAL A 4 8.25 6.40 -3.45
CA VAL A 4 6.88 6.15 -3.91
C VAL A 4 6.86 5.61 -5.34
N ALA A 5 7.82 6.01 -6.19
CA ALA A 5 7.95 5.48 -7.54
C ALA A 5 8.36 3.99 -7.52
N TRP A 6 9.25 3.61 -6.61
CA TRP A 6 9.64 2.22 -6.40
C TRP A 6 8.50 1.39 -5.80
N PHE A 7 7.79 1.90 -4.79
CA PHE A 7 6.61 1.26 -4.24
C PHE A 7 5.56 0.97 -5.33
N LYS A 8 5.28 1.94 -6.21
CA LYS A 8 4.38 1.74 -7.35
C LYS A 8 4.85 0.60 -8.25
N ARG A 9 6.12 0.58 -8.64
CA ARG A 9 6.65 -0.42 -9.57
C ARG A 9 6.67 -1.83 -8.98
N LEU A 10 7.06 -1.95 -7.72
CA LEU A 10 7.30 -3.24 -7.08
C LEU A 10 6.03 -3.85 -6.45
N CYS A 11 5.15 -3.00 -5.92
CA CYS A 11 4.08 -3.45 -5.03
C CYS A 11 2.67 -3.17 -5.56
N LEU A 12 2.49 -2.41 -6.65
CA LEU A 12 1.16 -2.14 -7.19
C LEU A 12 0.92 -2.78 -8.57
N PRO A 13 -0.34 -3.10 -8.91
CA PRO A 13 -0.69 -3.59 -10.24
C PRO A 13 -0.35 -2.59 -11.35
N GLN A 14 -0.18 -3.08 -12.57
CA GLN A 14 0.27 -2.28 -13.72
C GLN A 14 -0.65 -1.09 -14.04
N HIS A 15 -1.96 -1.23 -13.82
CA HIS A 15 -2.93 -0.13 -13.98
C HIS A 15 -2.73 1.04 -12.99
N CYS A 16 -2.01 0.82 -11.89
CA CYS A 16 -1.63 1.86 -10.93
C CYS A 16 -0.34 2.58 -11.34
N HIS A 17 0.44 2.06 -12.30
CA HIS A 17 1.72 2.65 -12.68
C HIS A 17 1.55 3.99 -13.40
N THR A 18 0.44 4.18 -14.11
CA THR A 18 0.07 5.43 -14.78
C THR A 18 -0.54 6.47 -13.83
N GLN A 19 -0.99 6.08 -12.65
CA GLN A 19 -1.67 6.98 -11.70
C GLN A 19 -0.68 7.90 -10.98
N THR A 20 -1.03 9.17 -10.74
CA THR A 20 -0.11 10.05 -10.00
C THR A 20 0.11 9.59 -8.55
N VAL A 21 1.27 9.94 -7.97
CA VAL A 21 1.54 9.69 -6.54
C VAL A 21 0.47 10.32 -5.65
N LYS A 22 -0.06 11.49 -6.03
CA LYS A 22 -1.14 12.18 -5.31
C LYS A 22 -2.44 11.34 -5.33
N THR A 23 -2.82 10.82 -6.49
CA THR A 23 -4.00 9.95 -6.65
C THR A 23 -3.86 8.68 -5.83
N LEU A 24 -2.68 8.05 -5.87
CA LEU A 24 -2.42 6.85 -5.10
C LEU A 24 -2.41 7.10 -3.60
N ARG A 25 -1.76 8.16 -3.13
CA ARG A 25 -1.83 8.54 -1.71
C ARG A 25 -3.28 8.75 -1.26
N HIS A 26 -4.08 9.44 -2.06
CA HIS A 26 -5.48 9.64 -1.75
C HIS A 26 -6.23 8.30 -1.66
N ARG A 27 -6.17 7.47 -2.71
CA ARG A 27 -6.87 6.19 -2.76
C ARG A 27 -6.37 5.23 -1.67
N VAL A 28 -5.06 4.99 -1.62
CA VAL A 28 -4.41 3.94 -0.83
C VAL A 28 -4.17 4.31 0.62
N LEU A 29 -3.99 5.60 0.97
CA LEU A 29 -3.72 6.00 2.36
C LEU A 29 -4.86 6.81 2.97
N LYS A 30 -5.54 7.64 2.18
CA LYS A 30 -6.58 8.53 2.69
C LYS A 30 -7.96 7.87 2.73
N VAL A 31 -8.27 6.99 1.77
CA VAL A 31 -9.55 6.26 1.73
C VAL A 31 -9.44 4.88 2.40
N ALA A 32 -8.23 4.34 2.51
CA ALA A 32 -7.98 2.98 3.00
C ALA A 32 -8.40 2.72 4.42
N GLY A 33 -8.29 3.70 5.29
CA GLY A 33 -8.44 3.37 6.69
C GLY A 33 -8.19 4.51 7.63
N LYS A 34 -8.45 4.22 8.89
CA LYS A 34 -8.07 5.08 10.00
C LYS A 34 -6.67 4.69 10.43
N ILE A 35 -5.78 5.68 10.54
CA ILE A 35 -4.53 5.49 11.26
C ILE A 35 -4.86 5.51 12.75
N VAL A 36 -4.58 4.42 13.45
CA VAL A 36 -4.76 4.32 14.91
C VAL A 36 -3.41 4.09 15.58
N HIS A 37 -3.21 4.77 16.71
CA HIS A 37 -2.05 4.55 17.57
C HIS A 37 -2.45 3.59 18.68
N GLN A 38 -1.75 2.47 18.78
CA GLN A 38 -1.94 1.52 19.88
C GLN A 38 -0.57 1.10 20.37
N SER A 39 -0.30 1.27 21.67
CA SER A 39 0.94 0.81 22.32
C SER A 39 2.25 1.18 21.61
N ARG A 40 2.41 2.47 21.22
CA ARG A 40 3.55 3.02 20.46
C ARG A 40 3.71 2.49 19.03
N GLN A 41 2.73 1.75 18.51
CA GLN A 41 2.70 1.27 17.14
C GLN A 41 1.63 2.00 16.34
N LEU A 42 1.94 2.27 15.07
CA LEU A 42 1.02 2.85 14.08
C LEU A 42 0.35 1.72 13.31
N PHE A 43 -0.97 1.65 13.39
CA PHE A 43 -1.77 0.70 12.62
C PHE A 43 -2.57 1.44 11.55
N LEU A 44 -2.52 0.94 10.32
CA LEU A 44 -3.44 1.33 9.27
C LEU A 44 -4.62 0.34 9.28
N VAL A 45 -5.74 0.73 9.88
CA VAL A 45 -6.92 -0.14 9.98
C VAL A 45 -7.78 0.07 8.74
N LEU A 46 -7.86 -0.97 7.91
CA LEU A 46 -8.70 -0.96 6.72
C LEU A 46 -10.17 -1.21 7.08
N SER A 47 -11.09 -0.44 6.51
CA SER A 47 -12.53 -0.73 6.64
C SER A 47 -12.88 -2.03 5.88
N GLU A 48 -13.82 -2.82 6.39
CA GLU A 48 -14.23 -4.09 5.77
C GLU A 48 -14.75 -3.92 4.33
N GLU A 49 -15.47 -2.83 4.06
CA GLU A 49 -16.00 -2.48 2.74
C GLU A 49 -15.02 -1.68 1.87
N TYR A 50 -13.73 -1.69 2.23
CA TYR A 50 -12.76 -0.87 1.53
C TYR A 50 -12.53 -1.37 0.10
N ARG A 51 -12.98 -0.57 -0.88
CA ARG A 51 -12.90 -0.81 -2.34
C ARG A 51 -11.50 -1.17 -2.86
N PHE A 52 -10.43 -0.87 -2.13
CA PHE A 52 -9.07 -1.22 -2.57
C PHE A 52 -8.39 -2.26 -1.66
N ARG A 53 -9.16 -3.10 -0.96
CA ARG A 53 -8.64 -4.24 -0.19
C ARG A 53 -7.77 -5.16 -1.03
N ASP A 54 -8.21 -5.47 -2.26
CA ASP A 54 -7.45 -6.32 -3.19
C ASP A 54 -6.11 -5.71 -3.58
N LEU A 55 -6.06 -4.37 -3.65
CA LEU A 55 -4.82 -3.65 -3.95
C LEU A 55 -3.81 -3.82 -2.81
N TRP A 56 -4.25 -3.75 -1.55
CA TRP A 56 -3.41 -4.00 -0.39
C TRP A 56 -2.99 -5.46 -0.28
N SER A 57 -3.90 -6.41 -0.50
CA SER A 57 -3.56 -7.84 -0.55
C SER A 57 -2.51 -8.13 -1.62
N PHE A 58 -2.62 -7.52 -2.81
CA PHE A 58 -1.61 -7.63 -3.85
C PHE A 58 -0.26 -7.06 -3.42
N ALA A 59 -0.28 -5.85 -2.84
CA ALA A 59 0.94 -5.19 -2.37
C ALA A 59 1.65 -5.98 -1.28
N PHE A 60 0.92 -6.49 -0.28
CA PHE A 60 1.48 -7.32 0.78
C PHE A 60 2.04 -8.64 0.26
N ASN A 61 1.35 -9.31 -0.67
CA ASN A 61 1.88 -10.51 -1.31
C ASN A 61 3.20 -10.25 -2.06
N LYS A 62 3.30 -9.11 -2.76
CA LYS A 62 4.55 -8.72 -3.43
C LYS A 62 5.65 -8.36 -2.44
N LEU A 63 5.33 -7.62 -1.39
CA LEU A 63 6.27 -7.27 -0.32
C LEU A 63 6.79 -8.52 0.42
N GLY A 64 5.92 -9.47 0.76
CA GLY A 64 6.31 -10.73 1.40
C GLY A 64 7.32 -11.52 0.55
N ARG A 65 7.12 -11.55 -0.77
CA ARG A 65 8.08 -12.17 -1.70
C ARG A 65 9.41 -11.42 -1.79
N LEU A 66 9.40 -10.10 -1.62
CA LEU A 66 10.62 -9.30 -1.60
C LEU A 66 11.43 -9.52 -0.30
N VAL A 67 10.74 -9.63 0.84
CA VAL A 67 11.38 -9.89 2.15
C VAL A 67 11.95 -11.31 2.22
N LEU A 68 11.27 -12.29 1.63
CA LEU A 68 11.75 -13.69 1.56
C LEU A 68 13.00 -13.86 0.66
N HIS A 69 13.40 -12.83 -0.08
CA HIS A 69 14.58 -12.83 -0.94
C HIS A 69 15.69 -11.90 -0.43
N SER A 70 15.70 -11.60 0.87
CA SER A 70 16.87 -11.01 1.51
C SER A 70 17.77 -12.13 2.05
N PRO A 71 19.02 -12.27 1.55
CA PRO A 71 20.02 -13.17 2.15
C PRO A 71 20.42 -12.73 3.55
#